data_AF-L5JZT9-F1
#
_entry.id   AF-L5JZT9-F1
#
_cell.length_a   1.000
_cell.length_b   1.000
_cell.length_c   1.000
_cell.angle_alpha   90.00
_cell.angle_beta   90.00
_cell.angle_gamma   90.00
#
_symmetry.space_group_name_H-M   'P 1'
#
loop_
_entity.id
_entity.type
_entity.pdbx_description
1 polymer ?
#
loop_
_entity_poly.entity_id
_entity_poly.type
_entity_poly.pdbx_seq_one_letter_code
_entity_poly.pdbx_strand_id
1 'polypeptide(L)'
;MRTQGTKITSDGLKGRVFEVSLADQQNDEIAVRKFKRITEDVQGKNCLANFHGMNLTRDKMCSMVKNWQTMIEAHVNVKTTNSYSLRLFCVGFTKKRNNQTLKTSYVQHQQVHLIRKMMEIMT
;
A
#
# COMPACT_ATOMS: atom_id res chain seq x y z
N MET A 1 -21.20 -13.44 -18.92
CA MET A 1 -22.02 -14.25 -18.00
C MET A 1 -23.44 -13.70 -18.06
N ARG A 2 -24.46 -14.54 -18.26
CA ARG A 2 -25.87 -14.11 -18.33
C ARG A 2 -26.59 -14.62 -17.10
N THR A 3 -27.54 -13.85 -16.58
CA THR A 3 -28.37 -14.25 -15.44
C THR A 3 -29.13 -15.51 -15.81
N GLN A 4 -29.07 -16.53 -14.96
CA GLN A 4 -29.78 -17.79 -15.16
C GLN A 4 -30.48 -18.18 -13.85
N GLY A 5 -31.80 -18.37 -13.93
CA GLY A 5 -32.62 -18.69 -12.76
C GLY A 5 -32.51 -17.62 -11.67
N THR A 6 -32.32 -18.05 -10.43
CA THR A 6 -32.20 -17.19 -9.24
C THR A 6 -30.81 -16.58 -9.04
N LYS A 7 -29.81 -16.93 -9.86
CA LYS A 7 -28.44 -16.38 -9.74
C LYS A 7 -28.31 -15.12 -10.58
N ILE A 8 -28.35 -13.97 -9.91
CA ILE A 8 -28.17 -12.67 -10.54
C ILE A 8 -26.68 -12.45 -10.85
N THR A 9 -26.38 -12.07 -12.09
CA THR A 9 -24.99 -11.86 -12.53
C THR A 9 -24.32 -10.69 -11.80
N SER A 10 -25.08 -9.65 -11.43
CA SER A 10 -24.57 -8.49 -10.68
C SER A 10 -23.94 -8.92 -9.35
N ASP A 11 -24.59 -9.86 -8.64
CA ASP A 11 -24.16 -10.28 -7.32
C ASP A 11 -22.87 -11.10 -7.38
N GLY A 12 -22.66 -11.81 -8.50
CA GLY A 12 -21.40 -12.51 -8.77
C GLY A 12 -20.26 -11.58 -9.23
N LEU A 13 -20.54 -10.32 -9.57
CA LEU A 13 -19.55 -9.32 -9.98
C LEU A 13 -19.19 -8.36 -8.83
N LYS A 14 -20.16 -8.03 -7.96
CA LYS A 14 -19.93 -7.27 -6.73
C LYS A 14 -18.99 -8.05 -5.80
N GLY A 15 -18.16 -7.32 -5.06
CA GLY A 15 -17.18 -7.89 -4.13
C GLY A 15 -15.91 -8.45 -4.77
N ARG A 16 -15.79 -8.45 -6.11
CA ARG A 16 -14.52 -8.82 -6.78
C ARG A 16 -13.47 -7.75 -6.54
N VAL A 17 -12.24 -8.18 -6.26
CA VAL A 17 -11.09 -7.30 -6.05
C VAL A 17 -10.14 -7.40 -7.23
N PHE A 18 -9.80 -6.26 -7.81
CA PHE A 18 -8.83 -6.14 -8.90
C PHE A 18 -7.57 -5.45 -8.39
N GLU A 19 -6.41 -5.98 -8.76
CA GLU A 19 -5.12 -5.34 -8.52
C GLU A 19 -4.65 -4.68 -9.81
N VAL A 20 -4.44 -3.36 -9.77
CA VAL A 20 -4.05 -2.55 -10.93
C VAL A 20 -2.83 -1.72 -10.58
N SER A 21 -1.88 -1.59 -11.51
CA SER A 21 -0.74 -0.68 -11.33
C SER A 21 -1.22 0.76 -11.39
N LEU A 22 -0.61 1.64 -10.58
CA LEU A 22 -0.93 3.05 -10.59
C LEU A 22 -0.58 3.72 -11.94
N ALA A 23 0.49 3.27 -12.59
CA ALA A 23 0.92 3.77 -13.89
C ALA A 23 -0.12 3.52 -15.01
N ASP A 24 -0.91 2.45 -14.90
CA ASP A 24 -1.97 2.15 -15.87
C ASP A 24 -3.20 3.05 -15.69
N GLN A 25 -3.29 3.71 -14.52
CA GLN A 25 -4.41 4.56 -14.14
C GLN A 25 -4.07 6.04 -14.27
N GLN A 26 -2.80 6.41 -14.11
CA GLN A 26 -2.32 7.79 -14.16
C GLN A 26 -0.98 7.83 -14.91
N ASN A 27 -0.97 8.56 -16.02
CA ASN A 27 0.09 8.51 -17.05
C ASN A 27 1.50 8.92 -16.57
N ASP A 28 1.62 9.63 -15.45
CA ASP A 28 2.90 10.17 -14.95
C ASP A 28 3.39 9.49 -13.64
N GLU A 29 2.69 8.47 -13.16
CA GLU A 29 3.00 7.87 -11.86
C GLU A 29 3.89 6.62 -11.96
N ILE A 30 4.63 6.38 -10.87
CA ILE A 30 5.61 5.30 -10.80
C ILE A 30 4.88 3.95 -10.72
N ALA A 31 5.21 3.03 -11.63
CA ALA A 31 4.68 1.65 -11.73
C ALA A 31 4.95 0.74 -10.51
N VAL A 32 5.51 1.30 -9.45
CA VAL A 32 5.90 0.63 -8.20
C VAL A 32 4.71 0.45 -7.25
N ARG A 33 3.65 1.26 -7.39
CA ARG A 33 2.46 1.20 -6.54
C ARG A 33 1.35 0.45 -7.24
N LYS A 34 0.68 -0.43 -6.50
CA LYS A 34 -0.49 -1.19 -6.96
C LYS A 34 -1.67 -0.92 -6.06
N PHE A 35 -2.82 -0.68 -6.68
CA PHE A 35 -4.08 -0.45 -6.00
C PHE A 35 -4.97 -1.68 -6.10
N LYS A 36 -5.54 -2.06 -4.97
CA LYS A 36 -6.65 -3.01 -4.89
C LYS A 36 -7.94 -2.23 -4.93
N ARG A 37 -8.80 -2.55 -5.90
CA ARG A 37 -10.12 -1.95 -6.06
C ARG A 37 -11.20 -3.01 -5.94
N ILE A 38 -12.24 -2.74 -5.17
CA ILE A 38 -13.38 -3.65 -4.98
C ILE A 38 -14.59 -3.15 -5.78
N THR A 39 -15.27 -4.03 -6.50
CA THR A 39 -16.53 -3.68 -7.17
C THR A 39 -17.64 -3.54 -6.14
N GLU A 40 -18.18 -2.34 -5.96
CA GLU A 40 -19.30 -2.08 -5.06
C GLU A 40 -20.63 -2.14 -5.80
N ASP A 41 -20.67 -1.62 -7.03
CA ASP A 41 -21.90 -1.55 -7.81
C ASP A 41 -21.70 -1.89 -9.29
N VAL A 42 -22.78 -2.35 -9.93
CA VAL A 42 -22.79 -2.74 -11.35
C VAL A 42 -23.95 -2.03 -12.03
N GLN A 43 -23.63 -1.06 -12.88
CA GLN A 43 -24.59 -0.25 -13.62
C GLN A 43 -24.56 -0.63 -15.10
N GLY A 44 -25.54 -1.44 -15.51
CA GLY A 44 -25.61 -1.96 -16.88
C GLY A 44 -24.36 -2.77 -17.24
N LYS A 45 -23.46 -2.19 -18.04
CA LYS A 45 -22.19 -2.80 -18.46
C LYS A 45 -20.97 -2.30 -17.66
N ASN A 46 -21.15 -1.31 -16.80
CA ASN A 46 -20.06 -0.68 -16.05
C ASN A 46 -20.02 -1.22 -14.63
N CYS A 47 -18.82 -1.58 -14.16
CA CYS A 47 -18.57 -1.93 -12.76
C CYS A 47 -17.96 -0.71 -12.06
N LEU A 48 -18.63 -0.21 -11.03
CA LEU A 48 -18.12 0.86 -10.18
C LEU A 48 -17.27 0.24 -9.08
N ALA A 49 -15.98 0.62 -9.06
CA ALA A 49 -15.01 0.08 -8.13
C ALA A 49 -14.48 1.15 -7.19
N ASN A 50 -14.38 0.82 -5.91
CA ASN A 50 -13.88 1.70 -4.86
C ASN A 50 -12.51 1.21 -4.35
N PHE A 51 -11.81 2.06 -3.61
CA PHE A 51 -10.53 1.72 -2.99
C PHE A 51 -10.69 0.64 -1.92
N HIS A 52 -9.90 -0.42 -2.04
CA HIS A 52 -9.83 -1.51 -1.07
C HIS A 52 -8.48 -1.59 -0.36
N GLY A 53 -7.40 -1.19 -1.04
CA GLY A 53 -6.06 -1.17 -0.45
C GLY A 53 -4.98 -0.76 -1.44
N MET A 54 -3.77 -0.60 -0.95
CA MET A 54 -2.59 -0.28 -1.76
C MET A 54 -1.40 -1.11 -1.28
N ASN A 55 -0.63 -1.65 -2.21
CA ASN A 55 0.63 -2.34 -1.95
C ASN A 55 1.74 -1.81 -2.87
N LEU A 56 2.99 -1.99 -2.43
CA LEU A 56 4.15 -1.85 -3.31
C LEU A 56 4.38 -3.14 -4.09
N THR A 57 4.97 -3.04 -5.26
CA THR A 57 5.42 -4.21 -6.00
C THR A 57 6.53 -4.96 -5.24
N ARG A 58 6.58 -6.29 -5.42
CA ARG A 58 7.53 -7.16 -4.71
C ARG A 58 8.98 -6.83 -5.08
N ASP A 59 9.24 -6.56 -6.34
CA ASP A 59 10.53 -6.11 -6.87
C ASP A 59 11.00 -4.83 -6.16
N LYS A 60 10.12 -3.83 -5.98
CA LYS A 60 10.49 -2.63 -5.23
C LYS A 60 10.81 -2.94 -3.78
N MET A 61 9.93 -3.68 -3.10
CA MET A 61 10.13 -4.01 -1.69
C MET A 61 11.47 -4.73 -1.48
N CYS A 62 11.75 -5.77 -2.28
CA CYS A 62 13.02 -6.48 -2.24
C CYS A 62 14.22 -5.61 -2.63
N SER A 63 14.06 -4.65 -3.55
CA SER A 63 15.14 -3.73 -3.97
C SER A 63 15.55 -2.74 -2.87
N MET A 64 14.62 -2.34 -2.00
CA MET A 64 14.92 -1.42 -0.90
C MET A 64 15.64 -2.10 0.27
N VAL A 65 15.43 -3.41 0.45
CA VAL A 65 16.13 -4.19 1.48
C VAL A 65 17.56 -4.46 1.03
N LYS A 66 18.51 -3.81 1.70
CA LYS A 66 19.94 -3.98 1.48
C LYS A 66 20.64 -4.25 2.82
N ASN A 67 21.82 -4.85 2.73
CA ASN A 67 22.70 -5.02 3.89
C ASN A 67 23.25 -3.68 4.38
N TRP A 68 23.78 -3.66 5.61
CA TRP A 68 24.52 -2.52 6.19
C TRP A 68 23.70 -1.25 6.45
N GLN A 69 22.38 -1.36 6.48
CA GLN A 69 21.44 -0.32 6.87
C GLN A 69 20.42 -0.91 7.84
N THR A 70 19.82 -0.07 8.68
CA THR A 70 18.73 -0.46 9.57
C THR A 70 17.40 -0.28 8.85
N MET A 71 16.57 -1.31 8.86
CA MET A 71 15.16 -1.25 8.47
C MET A 71 14.31 -0.84 9.66
N ILE A 72 13.44 0.15 9.47
CA ILE A 72 12.52 0.66 10.49
C ILE A 72 11.11 0.51 9.94
N GLU A 73 10.31 -0.31 10.60
CA GLU A 73 8.90 -0.54 10.26
C GLU A 73 7.99 0.00 11.36
N ALA A 74 6.86 0.58 10.95
CA ALA A 74 5.79 1.09 11.81
C ALA A 74 4.43 0.81 11.15
N HIS A 75 3.38 0.66 11.97
CA HIS A 75 2.02 0.51 11.47
C HIS A 75 1.03 1.21 12.38
N VAL A 76 -0.04 1.73 11.80
CA VAL A 76 -1.08 2.47 12.52
C VAL A 76 -2.45 2.09 11.99
N ASN A 77 -3.43 1.99 12.89
CA ASN A 77 -4.82 1.81 12.53
C ASN A 77 -5.52 3.17 12.58
N VAL A 78 -5.97 3.67 11.43
CA VAL A 78 -6.59 5.00 11.30
C VAL A 78 -8.05 4.81 10.90
N LYS A 79 -8.95 5.53 11.58
CA LYS A 79 -10.35 5.66 11.17
C LYS A 79 -10.52 6.98 10.44
N THR A 80 -10.95 6.89 9.19
CA THR A 80 -11.30 8.08 8.39
C THR A 80 -12.61 8.69 8.88
N THR A 81 -12.85 9.96 8.53
CA THR A 81 -14.11 10.67 8.82
C THR A 81 -15.34 9.94 8.26
N ASN A 82 -15.16 9.22 7.15
CA ASN A 82 -16.22 8.54 6.42
C ASN A 82 -16.39 7.07 6.88
N SER A 83 -16.00 6.75 8.12
CA SER A 83 -16.12 5.44 8.77
C SER A 83 -15.26 4.29 8.21
N TYR A 84 -14.39 4.51 7.23
CA TYR A 84 -13.42 3.50 6.82
C TYR A 84 -12.33 3.32 7.88
N SER A 85 -12.06 2.07 8.24
CA SER A 85 -10.94 1.68 9.10
C SER A 85 -9.80 1.15 8.23
N LEU A 86 -8.67 1.82 8.24
CA LEU A 86 -7.50 1.49 7.43
C LEU A 86 -6.32 1.11 8.32
N ARG A 87 -5.51 0.14 7.88
CA ARG A 87 -4.21 -0.17 8.49
C ARG A 87 -3.11 0.30 7.57
N LEU A 88 -2.39 1.32 8.00
CA LEU A 88 -1.27 1.91 7.28
C LEU A 88 0.03 1.23 7.73
N PHE A 89 0.91 0.95 6.77
CA PHE A 89 2.24 0.43 7.01
C PHE A 89 3.26 1.41 6.46
N CYS A 90 4.25 1.75 7.29
CA CYS A 90 5.40 2.56 6.92
C CYS A 90 6.68 1.74 7.06
N VAL A 91 7.53 1.81 6.04
CA VAL A 91 8.84 1.19 6.04
C VAL A 91 9.87 2.25 5.63
N GLY A 92 10.89 2.43 6.45
CA GLY A 92 12.01 3.34 6.21
C GLY A 92 13.34 2.62 6.35
N PHE A 93 14.36 3.16 5.69
CA PHE A 93 15.73 2.65 5.75
C PHE A 93 16.68 3.77 6.10
N THR A 94 17.74 3.45 6.83
CA THR A 94 18.81 4.40 7.11
C THR A 94 19.62 4.66 5.84
N LYS A 95 20.00 5.91 5.62
CA LYS A 95 20.78 6.34 4.47
C LYS A 95 22.21 6.61 4.87
N LYS A 96 23.16 6.00 4.17
CA LYS A 96 24.59 6.31 4.31
C LYS A 96 24.86 7.76 3.85
N ARG A 97 25.59 8.53 4.65
CA ARG A 97 26.00 9.90 4.28
C ARG A 97 27.14 9.85 3.24
N ASN A 98 27.18 10.81 2.31
CA ASN A 98 28.15 10.81 1.21
C ASN A 98 29.62 10.74 1.69
N ASN A 99 29.95 11.41 2.81
CA ASN A 99 31.32 11.45 3.35
C ASN A 99 31.58 10.39 4.44
N GLN A 100 30.72 9.38 4.56
CA GLN A 100 30.85 8.34 5.58
C GLN A 100 31.83 7.25 5.12
N THR A 101 32.94 7.08 5.85
CA THR A 101 33.95 6.04 5.59
C THR A 101 33.43 4.64 5.93
N LEU A 102 32.68 4.51 7.03
CA LEU A 102 32.08 3.26 7.46
C LEU A 102 31.12 2.69 6.39
N LYS A 103 31.19 1.37 6.20
CA LYS A 103 30.25 0.65 5.32
C LYS A 103 28.85 0.57 5.93
N THR A 104 28.75 0.56 7.25
CA THR A 104 27.50 0.37 8.00
C THR A 104 26.87 1.70 8.38
N SER A 105 25.54 1.75 8.29
CA SER A 105 24.70 2.90 8.64
C SER A 105 23.62 2.45 9.62
N TYR A 106 24.04 1.95 10.78
CA TYR A 106 23.12 1.48 11.81
C TYR A 106 22.69 2.61 12.75
N VAL A 107 21.45 2.51 13.21
CA VAL A 107 20.84 3.46 14.15
C VAL A 107 20.64 2.78 15.51
N GLN A 108 20.86 3.53 16.59
CA GLN A 108 20.69 3.00 17.95
C GLN A 108 19.23 2.68 18.25
N HIS A 109 18.98 1.71 19.12
CA HIS A 109 17.63 1.25 19.45
C HIS A 109 16.71 2.38 19.94
N GLN A 110 17.24 3.30 20.76
CA GLN A 110 16.48 4.46 21.24
C GLN A 110 16.04 5.39 20.10
N GLN A 111 16.90 5.62 19.12
CA GLN A 111 16.58 6.43 17.94
C GLN A 111 15.54 5.75 17.05
N VAL A 112 15.57 4.42 16.92
CA VAL A 112 14.53 3.67 16.20
C VAL A 112 13.15 3.91 16.83
N HIS A 113 13.05 3.89 18.16
CA HIS A 113 11.78 4.19 18.86
C HIS A 113 11.30 5.61 18.63
N LEU A 114 12.19 6.61 18.65
CA LEU A 114 11.84 7.99 18.35
C LEU A 114 11.32 8.15 16.92
N ILE A 115 11.99 7.54 15.94
CA ILE A 115 11.56 7.57 14.54
C ILE A 115 10.20 6.88 14.36
N ARG A 116 9.95 5.76 15.04
CA ARG A 116 8.65 5.08 15.01
C ARG A 116 7.52 5.97 15.52
N LYS A 117 7.75 6.73 16.61
CA LYS A 117 6.78 7.72 17.11
C LYS A 117 6.52 8.83 16.09
N MET A 118 7.54 9.29 15.36
CA MET A 118 7.34 10.27 14.29
C MET A 118 6.55 9.70 13.10
N MET A 119 6.71 8.41 12.81
CA MET A 119 5.92 7.72 11.77
C MET A 119 4.45 7.53 12.18
N GLU A 120 4.10 7.73 13.45
CA GLU A 120 2.73 7.69 13.96
C GLU A 120 1.93 8.96 13.62
N ILE A 121 2.57 10.02 13.09
CA ILE A 121 1.93 11.28 12.63
C ILE A 121 0.87 11.04 11.52
N MET A 122 0.75 9.82 10.99
CA MET A 122 -0.28 9.47 10.00
C MET A 122 -1.72 9.42 10.56
N THR A 123 -1.94 9.66 11.86
CA THR A 123 -3.26 9.89 12.50
C THR A 123 -3.64 11.36 12.48
#